data_AF-A0A6B1EN66-F1
#
_entry.id   AF-A0A6B1EN66-F1
#
_cell.length_a   1.000
_cell.length_b   1.000
_cell.length_c   1.000
_cell.angle_alpha   90.00
_cell.angle_beta   90.00
_cell.angle_gamma   90.00
#
_symmetry.space_group_name_H-M   'P 1'
#
loop_
_entity.id
_entity.type
_entity.pdbx_description
1 polymer ?
#
loop_
_entity_poly.entity_id
_entity_poly.type
_entity_poly.pdbx_seq_one_letter_code
_entity_poly.pdbx_strand_id
1 'polypeptide(L)'
;MYDRLNTPRIFASDGAQIFPVEATYACGEIKTYLDSDKLKDSFEKCSSYKNLCRKAYFKQNNAGTTPYHLFGHKYDHWQSIYFCLAVESINASCLSDTYTRIVYEDNLPTHKRIDTVMSLSGTGRKNCLLNVSGEIKDGIPPDKSIDLLPKSDSKLCTYRANEPWALFTMLLLKYMTQAPMEPINMLAYGGNSPY
;
A
#
# COMPACT_ATOMS: atom_id res chain seq x y z
N MET A 1 -0.11 -7.70 -6.28
CA MET A 1 -1.26 -8.54 -5.92
C MET A 1 -2.45 -8.15 -6.77
N TYR A 2 -3.12 -9.13 -7.36
CA TYR A 2 -4.21 -8.95 -8.31
C TYR A 2 -5.10 -10.20 -8.30
N ASP A 3 -6.31 -10.09 -8.84
CA ASP A 3 -7.21 -11.25 -9.05
C ASP A 3 -6.82 -12.00 -10.33
N ARG A 4 -6.18 -13.16 -10.18
CA ARG A 4 -5.75 -13.97 -11.32
C ARG A 4 -6.90 -14.48 -12.20
N LEU A 5 -8.08 -14.71 -11.65
CA LEU A 5 -9.19 -15.32 -12.41
C LEU A 5 -9.81 -14.32 -13.39
N ASN A 6 -9.79 -13.05 -13.04
CA ASN A 6 -10.51 -12.01 -13.76
C ASN A 6 -9.60 -10.93 -14.38
N THR A 7 -8.30 -10.97 -14.10
CA THR A 7 -7.36 -9.98 -14.66
C THR A 7 -6.89 -10.38 -16.06
N PRO A 8 -7.23 -9.61 -17.10
CA PRO A 8 -6.65 -9.82 -18.43
C PRO A 8 -5.16 -9.43 -18.44
N ARG A 9 -4.35 -10.22 -19.15
CA ARG A 9 -2.94 -9.90 -19.41
C ARG A 9 -2.84 -9.03 -20.65
N ILE A 10 -2.21 -7.86 -20.54
CA ILE A 10 -1.90 -7.02 -21.71
C ILE A 10 -0.76 -7.67 -22.51
N PHE A 11 0.27 -8.12 -21.80
CA PHE A 11 1.46 -8.71 -22.39
C PHE A 11 2.08 -9.75 -21.45
N ALA A 12 2.74 -10.75 -22.01
CA ALA A 12 3.55 -11.70 -21.26
C ALA A 12 4.71 -12.22 -22.12
N SER A 13 5.95 -12.05 -21.65
CA SER A 13 7.16 -12.62 -22.27
C SER A 13 8.24 -12.81 -21.21
N ASP A 14 9.04 -13.86 -21.33
CA ASP A 14 10.26 -14.09 -20.52
C ASP A 14 10.06 -13.95 -19.01
N GLY A 15 8.93 -14.44 -18.50
CA GLY A 15 8.58 -14.34 -17.08
C GLY A 15 8.07 -12.97 -16.63
N ALA A 16 8.10 -11.95 -17.48
CA ALA A 16 7.46 -10.66 -17.27
C ALA A 16 5.99 -10.71 -17.72
N GLN A 17 5.13 -10.04 -16.95
CA GLN A 17 3.71 -9.91 -17.25
C GLN A 17 3.30 -8.46 -17.02
N ILE A 18 2.51 -7.93 -17.96
CA ILE A 18 1.95 -6.57 -17.88
C ILE A 18 0.44 -6.71 -17.70
N PHE A 19 -0.06 -6.03 -16.68
CA PHE A 19 -1.46 -6.03 -16.28
C PHE A 19 -2.02 -4.60 -16.33
N PRO A 20 -3.32 -4.42 -16.59
CA PRO A 20 -4.00 -3.17 -16.36
C PRO A 20 -3.82 -2.73 -14.91
N VAL A 21 -3.59 -1.45 -14.69
CA VAL A 21 -3.36 -0.93 -13.34
C VAL A 21 -4.62 -1.02 -12.48
N GLU A 22 -5.82 -0.96 -13.07
CA GLU A 22 -7.11 -1.15 -12.40
C GLU A 22 -7.21 -2.53 -11.71
N ALA A 23 -6.49 -3.54 -12.21
CA ALA A 23 -6.53 -4.90 -11.67
C ALA A 23 -5.73 -5.10 -10.37
N THR A 24 -4.96 -4.09 -9.97
CA THR A 24 -3.98 -4.23 -8.87
C THR A 24 -4.58 -3.78 -7.55
N TYR A 25 -4.67 -4.68 -6.57
CA TYR A 25 -5.15 -4.33 -5.22
C TYR A 25 -4.04 -3.81 -4.31
N ALA A 26 -2.84 -4.38 -4.48
CA ALA A 26 -1.66 -3.99 -3.74
C ALA A 26 -0.40 -4.23 -4.57
N CYS A 27 0.63 -3.43 -4.36
CA CYS A 27 1.98 -3.62 -4.88
C CYS A 27 2.96 -3.46 -3.72
N GLY A 28 4.20 -3.89 -3.92
CA GLY A 28 5.22 -3.62 -2.94
C GLY A 28 6.59 -4.09 -3.36
N GLU A 29 7.56 -3.64 -2.60
CA GLU A 29 8.96 -4.05 -2.76
C GLU A 29 9.39 -4.99 -1.65
N ILE A 30 10.22 -5.95 -2.04
CA ILE A 30 10.84 -6.90 -1.13
C ILE A 30 12.34 -6.68 -1.22
N LYS A 31 12.97 -6.43 -0.07
CA LYS A 31 14.42 -6.21 0.05
C LYS A 31 15.01 -7.25 0.99
N THR A 32 16.29 -7.56 0.83
CA THR A 32 17.03 -8.33 1.85
C THR A 32 17.36 -7.44 3.05
N TYR A 33 17.82 -6.22 2.79
CA TYR A 33 18.14 -5.23 3.83
C TYR A 33 17.57 -3.86 3.44
N LEU A 34 16.97 -3.15 4.39
CA LEU A 34 16.39 -1.81 4.18
C LEU A 34 17.14 -0.73 4.97
N ASP A 35 17.82 0.15 4.25
CA ASP A 35 18.43 1.38 4.73
C ASP A 35 17.70 2.61 4.19
N SER A 36 18.22 3.80 4.48
CA SER A 36 17.62 5.07 4.06
C SER A 36 17.59 5.22 2.53
N ASP A 37 18.65 4.81 1.82
CA ASP A 37 18.73 4.94 0.37
C ASP A 37 17.77 3.99 -0.33
N LYS A 38 17.68 2.74 0.14
CA LYS A 38 16.70 1.77 -0.37
C LYS A 38 15.27 2.16 -0.04
N LEU A 39 15.03 2.81 1.11
CA LEU A 39 13.71 3.37 1.42
C LEU A 39 13.36 4.50 0.45
N LYS A 40 14.31 5.38 0.11
CA LYS A 40 14.11 6.44 -0.89
C LYS A 40 13.80 5.87 -2.27
N ASP A 41 14.57 4.88 -2.74
CA ASP A 41 14.29 4.12 -3.98
C ASP A 41 12.87 3.52 -3.96
N SER A 42 12.44 2.95 -2.82
CA SER A 42 11.08 2.44 -2.68
C SER A 42 10.01 3.53 -2.78
N PHE A 43 10.30 4.77 -2.35
CA PHE A 43 9.38 5.91 -2.50
C PHE A 43 9.25 6.36 -3.95
N GLU A 44 10.35 6.38 -4.71
CA GLU A 44 10.34 6.72 -6.14
C GLU A 44 9.48 5.74 -6.93
N LYS A 45 9.62 4.44 -6.66
CA LYS A 45 8.81 3.39 -7.27
C LYS A 45 7.35 3.42 -6.81
N CYS A 46 7.10 3.66 -5.53
CA CYS A 46 5.76 3.89 -5.00
C CYS A 46 5.08 5.05 -5.74
N SER A 47 5.78 6.18 -5.90
CA SER A 47 5.29 7.35 -6.61
C SER A 47 4.97 7.02 -8.07
N SER A 48 5.91 6.39 -8.78
CA SER A 48 5.70 5.95 -10.17
C SER A 48 4.47 5.07 -10.31
N TYR A 49 4.28 4.11 -9.41
CA TYR A 49 3.15 3.19 -9.43
C TYR A 49 1.82 3.87 -9.07
N LYS A 50 1.79 4.64 -7.99
CA LYS A 50 0.57 5.31 -7.52
C LYS A 50 0.15 6.49 -8.41
N ASN A 51 1.02 6.96 -9.30
CA ASN A 51 0.70 7.99 -10.30
C ASN A 51 0.15 7.44 -11.63
N LEU A 52 0.10 6.12 -11.81
CA LEU A 52 -0.57 5.52 -12.95
C LEU A 52 -2.06 5.88 -12.97
N CYS A 53 -2.57 6.22 -14.16
CA CYS A 53 -3.96 6.58 -14.37
C CYS A 53 -4.86 5.34 -14.24
N ARG A 54 -5.79 5.36 -13.28
CA ARG A 54 -6.77 4.28 -13.02
C ARG A 54 -8.17 4.75 -13.43
N LYS A 55 -8.50 4.63 -14.71
CA LYS A 55 -9.76 5.15 -15.28
C LYS A 55 -10.44 4.18 -16.25
N ALA A 56 -9.78 3.09 -16.62
CA ALA A 56 -10.29 2.11 -17.58
C ALA A 56 -11.26 1.13 -16.91
N TYR A 57 -12.32 1.65 -16.28
CA TYR A 57 -13.44 0.87 -15.76
C TYR A 57 -14.63 0.98 -16.71
N PHE A 58 -15.48 -0.05 -16.77
CA PHE A 58 -16.80 0.12 -17.36
C PHE A 58 -17.66 1.00 -16.45
N LYS A 59 -18.43 1.93 -17.04
CA LYS A 59 -19.48 2.64 -16.29
C LYS A 59 -20.51 1.62 -15.83
N GLN A 60 -20.62 1.43 -14.52
CA GLN A 60 -21.69 0.61 -13.96
C GLN A 60 -22.97 1.44 -13.93
N ASN A 61 -23.97 1.07 -14.73
CA ASN A 61 -25.25 1.79 -14.85
C ASN A 61 -26.21 1.53 -13.67
N ASN A 62 -25.80 0.77 -12.66
CA ASN A 62 -26.67 0.35 -11.58
C ASN A 62 -26.45 1.19 -10.31
N ALA A 63 -27.57 1.62 -9.72
CA ALA A 63 -27.63 2.41 -8.51
C ALA A 63 -26.92 1.72 -7.33
N GLY A 64 -25.89 2.37 -6.79
CA GLY A 64 -25.36 2.08 -5.45
C GLY A 64 -24.06 1.28 -5.38
N THR A 65 -23.01 1.66 -6.11
CA THR A 65 -21.65 1.25 -5.70
C THR A 65 -21.34 1.89 -4.35
N THR A 66 -21.28 1.09 -3.29
CA THR A 66 -20.81 1.55 -1.97
C THR A 66 -19.38 2.05 -2.13
N PRO A 67 -19.07 3.31 -1.78
CA PRO A 67 -17.72 3.84 -1.92
C PRO A 67 -16.73 3.10 -1.03
N TYR A 68 -15.49 2.96 -1.48
CA TYR A 68 -14.41 2.37 -0.69
C TYR A 68 -13.88 3.35 0.33
N HIS A 69 -13.68 2.88 1.55
CA HIS A 69 -13.09 3.64 2.64
C HIS A 69 -11.62 3.24 2.80
N LEU A 70 -10.73 3.93 2.10
CA LEU A 70 -9.29 3.69 2.11
C LEU A 70 -8.56 4.99 2.45
N PHE A 71 -7.40 4.92 3.08
CA PHE A 71 -6.57 6.11 3.35
C PHE A 71 -7.27 7.25 4.12
N GLY A 72 -8.34 6.96 4.88
CA GLY A 72 -9.17 7.98 5.54
C GLY A 72 -10.13 8.73 4.61
N HIS A 73 -10.28 8.31 3.36
CA HIS A 73 -11.11 8.95 2.35
C HIS A 73 -12.10 7.95 1.71
N LYS A 74 -13.11 8.50 1.04
CA LYS A 74 -14.03 7.75 0.18
C LYS A 74 -13.51 7.77 -1.26
N TYR A 75 -13.55 6.62 -1.93
CA TYR A 75 -13.18 6.48 -3.33
C TYR A 75 -14.25 5.71 -4.09
N ASP A 76 -14.47 6.09 -5.35
CA ASP A 76 -15.39 5.39 -6.25
C ASP A 76 -14.81 4.06 -6.74
N HIS A 77 -13.48 3.97 -6.80
CA HIS A 77 -12.73 2.79 -7.24
C HIS A 77 -11.67 2.39 -6.22
N TRP A 78 -11.31 1.11 -6.20
CA TRP A 78 -10.26 0.62 -5.31
C TRP A 78 -8.94 1.36 -5.53
N GLN A 79 -8.34 1.84 -4.44
CA GLN A 79 -7.03 2.48 -4.46
C GLN A 79 -5.97 1.47 -4.03
N SER A 80 -4.95 1.27 -4.87
CA SER A 80 -3.96 0.26 -4.58
C SER A 80 -3.11 0.62 -3.37
N ILE A 81 -2.92 -0.39 -2.54
CA ILE A 81 -1.99 -0.38 -1.41
C ILE A 81 -0.55 -0.51 -1.93
N TYR A 82 0.41 0.15 -1.31
CA TYR A 82 1.84 -0.02 -1.57
C TYR A 82 2.59 -0.28 -0.26
N PHE A 83 3.37 -1.34 -0.20
CA PHE A 83 4.14 -1.69 1.00
C PHE A 83 5.62 -1.95 0.67
N CYS A 84 6.48 -1.81 1.68
CA CYS A 84 7.88 -2.20 1.59
C CYS A 84 8.19 -3.24 2.67
N LEU A 85 8.58 -4.44 2.25
CA LEU A 85 9.01 -5.51 3.14
C LEU A 85 10.51 -5.69 3.01
N ALA A 86 11.16 -5.99 4.12
CA ALA A 86 12.56 -6.36 4.14
C ALA A 86 12.79 -7.54 5.07
N VAL A 87 13.83 -8.33 4.84
CA VAL A 87 14.27 -9.31 5.84
C VAL A 87 14.76 -8.51 7.05
N GLU A 88 15.79 -7.67 6.87
CA GLU A 88 16.35 -6.80 7.91
C GLU A 88 16.23 -5.31 7.57
N SER A 89 16.44 -4.45 8.57
CA SER A 89 16.48 -3.00 8.38
C SER A 89 17.48 -2.30 9.29
N ILE A 90 17.76 -1.03 8.98
CA ILE A 90 18.32 -0.08 9.93
C ILE A 90 17.42 0.07 11.18
N ASN A 91 17.90 0.80 12.20
CA ASN A 91 17.13 1.02 13.42
C ASN A 91 15.80 1.75 13.14
N ALA A 92 14.81 1.55 14.02
CA ALA A 92 13.46 2.05 13.81
C ALA A 92 13.37 3.58 13.75
N SER A 93 14.18 4.28 14.56
CA SER A 93 14.19 5.75 14.59
C SER A 93 14.71 6.31 13.26
N CYS A 94 15.86 5.84 12.77
CA CYS A 94 16.41 6.28 11.49
C CYS A 94 15.47 5.96 10.32
N LEU A 95 14.79 4.80 10.36
CA LEU A 95 13.79 4.45 9.35
C LEU A 95 12.59 5.41 9.39
N SER A 96 12.06 5.68 10.58
CA SER A 96 10.94 6.62 10.81
C SER A 96 11.30 8.06 10.43
N ASP A 97 12.51 8.51 10.78
CA ASP A 97 13.03 9.84 10.46
C ASP A 97 13.19 10.00 8.95
N THR A 98 13.78 9.00 8.29
CA THR A 98 13.93 9.00 6.83
C THR A 98 12.57 9.05 6.14
N TYR A 99 11.63 8.21 6.57
CA TYR A 99 10.26 8.20 6.04
C TYR A 99 9.60 9.58 6.20
N THR A 100 9.64 10.13 7.42
CA THR A 100 8.99 11.41 7.74
C THR A 100 9.60 12.56 6.97
N ARG A 101 10.93 12.57 6.83
CA ARG A 101 11.66 13.56 6.04
C ARG A 101 11.21 13.55 4.59
N ILE A 102 11.19 12.39 3.93
CA ILE A 102 10.73 12.27 2.52
C ILE A 102 9.29 12.78 2.38
N VAL A 103 8.38 12.33 3.25
CA VAL A 103 6.98 12.76 3.20
C VAL A 103 6.81 14.26 3.38
N TYR A 104 7.61 14.89 4.24
CA TYR A 104 7.57 16.32 4.49
C TYR A 104 8.20 17.13 3.35
N GLU A 105 9.41 16.76 2.92
CA GLU A 105 10.16 17.44 1.85
C GLU A 105 9.39 17.42 0.52
N ASP A 106 8.77 16.30 0.19
CA ASP A 106 8.02 16.12 -1.05
C ASP A 106 6.52 16.49 -0.90
N ASN A 107 6.08 16.92 0.28
CA ASN A 107 4.68 17.24 0.62
C ASN A 107 3.68 16.16 0.14
N LEU A 108 4.02 14.88 0.35
CA LEU A 108 3.26 13.77 -0.23
C LEU A 108 1.90 13.63 0.45
N PRO A 109 0.78 13.60 -0.30
CA PRO A 109 -0.52 13.31 0.28
C PRO A 109 -0.57 11.84 0.72
N THR A 110 -1.37 11.57 1.74
CA THR A 110 -1.49 10.25 2.40
C THR A 110 -1.58 9.07 1.44
N HIS A 111 -2.47 9.15 0.45
CA HIS A 111 -2.71 8.08 -0.52
C HIS A 111 -1.54 7.85 -1.51
N LYS A 112 -0.54 8.74 -1.59
CA LYS A 112 0.64 8.62 -2.47
C LYS A 112 1.90 8.10 -1.77
N ARG A 113 1.84 7.88 -0.45
CA ARG A 113 2.97 7.41 0.36
C ARG A 113 3.11 5.89 0.29
N ILE A 114 4.22 5.35 0.80
CA ILE A 114 4.31 3.93 1.15
C ILE A 114 3.41 3.69 2.37
N ASP A 115 2.46 2.77 2.29
CA ASP A 115 1.40 2.64 3.29
C ASP A 115 1.90 1.91 4.55
N THR A 116 2.85 1.00 4.37
CA THR A 116 3.44 0.21 5.45
C THR A 116 4.86 -0.21 5.10
N VAL A 117 5.75 -0.15 6.09
CA VAL A 117 7.13 -0.65 5.99
C VAL A 117 7.35 -1.68 7.09
N MET A 118 7.85 -2.87 6.77
CA MET A 118 8.15 -3.90 7.79
C MET A 118 9.47 -4.64 7.54
N SER A 119 10.22 -4.84 8.61
CA SER A 119 11.33 -5.77 8.72
C SER A 119 10.81 -7.10 9.30
N LEU A 120 10.97 -8.20 8.53
CA LEU A 120 10.33 -9.49 8.77
C LEU A 120 11.17 -10.44 9.64
N SER A 121 12.49 -10.28 9.65
CA SER A 121 13.43 -11.18 10.31
C SER A 121 14.72 -10.45 10.68
N GLY A 122 15.04 -10.35 11.96
CA GLY A 122 16.36 -9.92 12.39
C GLY A 122 16.56 -10.22 13.85
N THR A 123 17.74 -10.72 14.20
CA THR A 123 18.25 -11.12 15.52
C THR A 123 18.27 -10.00 16.58
N GLY A 124 17.47 -8.94 16.42
CA GLY A 124 17.28 -7.93 17.45
C GLY A 124 16.26 -6.81 17.14
N ARG A 125 15.80 -6.64 15.89
CA ARG A 125 15.04 -5.42 15.50
C ARG A 125 13.92 -5.71 14.48
N LYS A 126 12.80 -6.25 14.99
CA LYS A 126 11.53 -6.47 14.27
C LYS A 126 10.77 -5.14 14.10
N ASN A 127 11.33 -4.24 13.30
CA ASN A 127 10.84 -2.87 13.13
C ASN A 127 9.73 -2.82 12.09
N CYS A 128 8.59 -2.28 12.48
CA CYS A 128 7.48 -1.97 11.58
C CYS A 128 7.18 -0.47 11.67
N LEU A 129 6.89 0.17 10.55
CA LEU A 129 6.22 1.47 10.51
C LEU A 129 4.76 1.21 10.15
N LEU A 130 3.88 1.43 11.12
CA LEU A 130 2.45 1.11 11.03
C LEU A 130 1.60 2.30 11.43
N ASN A 131 0.39 2.38 10.88
CA ASN A 131 -0.57 3.40 11.25
C ASN A 131 -1.23 3.00 12.57
N VAL A 132 -1.15 3.88 13.57
CA VAL A 132 -1.70 3.66 14.91
C VAL A 132 -2.69 4.78 15.19
N SER A 133 -3.94 4.42 15.53
CA SER A 133 -4.97 5.35 15.98
C SER A 133 -5.30 5.12 17.47
N GLY A 134 -5.87 6.14 18.11
CA GLY A 134 -6.17 6.18 19.55
C GLY A 134 -5.27 7.14 20.35
N GLU A 135 -5.68 7.50 21.57
CA GLU A 135 -4.87 8.33 22.47
C GLU A 135 -3.58 7.61 22.89
N ILE A 136 -2.43 8.24 22.61
CA ILE A 136 -1.15 7.80 23.15
C ILE A 136 -1.01 8.39 24.56
N LYS A 137 -1.30 7.60 25.60
CA LYS A 137 -0.89 7.92 26.98
C LYS A 137 0.42 7.21 27.29
N ASP A 138 1.43 7.95 27.77
CA ASP A 138 2.73 7.43 28.22
C ASP A 138 3.46 6.51 27.21
N GLY A 139 3.32 6.79 25.91
CA GLY A 139 3.93 5.97 24.84
C GLY A 139 3.23 4.62 24.59
N ILE A 140 2.15 4.31 25.30
CA ILE A 140 1.41 3.05 25.21
C ILE A 140 -0.09 3.33 25.10
N PRO A 141 -0.66 3.40 23.88
CA PRO A 141 -2.11 3.49 23.74
C PRO A 141 -2.81 2.31 24.42
N PRO A 142 -3.85 2.57 25.25
CA PRO A 142 -4.55 1.55 26.02
C PRO A 142 -5.31 0.57 25.11
N ASP A 143 -5.78 1.04 23.94
CA ASP A 143 -6.48 0.24 22.93
C ASP A 143 -5.89 0.55 21.53
N LYS A 144 -4.66 0.08 21.26
CA LYS A 144 -4.00 0.28 19.95
C LYS A 144 -4.78 -0.42 18.83
N SER A 145 -5.54 0.31 18.02
CA SER A 145 -5.88 -0.19 16.69
C SER A 145 -4.73 0.14 15.73
N ILE A 146 -3.95 -0.88 15.41
CA ILE A 146 -2.95 -0.82 14.33
C ILE A 146 -3.61 -1.12 12.99
N ASP A 147 -3.16 -0.45 11.94
CA ASP A 147 -3.69 -0.65 10.59
C ASP A 147 -2.63 -0.53 9.51
N LEU A 148 -2.88 -1.20 8.37
CA LEU A 148 -2.03 -1.11 7.19
C LEU A 148 -2.15 0.27 6.54
N LEU A 149 -3.37 0.81 6.49
CA LEU A 149 -3.64 2.08 5.83
C LEU A 149 -3.85 3.20 6.85
N PRO A 150 -3.37 4.42 6.55
CA PRO A 150 -3.66 5.58 7.36
C PRO A 150 -5.17 5.88 7.40
N LYS A 151 -5.65 6.27 8.58
CA LYS A 151 -6.95 6.89 8.85
C LYS A 151 -6.76 8.34 9.29
N SER A 152 -7.85 9.09 9.30
CA SER A 152 -7.88 10.51 9.68
C SER A 152 -7.32 10.78 11.08
N ASP A 153 -7.45 9.83 12.00
CA ASP A 153 -7.00 9.91 13.40
C ASP A 153 -5.71 9.12 13.67
N SER A 154 -5.12 8.52 12.63
CA SER A 154 -3.94 7.68 12.79
C SER A 154 -2.64 8.44 12.53
N LYS A 155 -1.56 7.98 13.15
CA LYS A 155 -0.20 8.42 12.85
C LYS A 155 0.66 7.22 12.51
N LEU A 156 1.60 7.39 11.59
CA LEU A 156 2.61 6.37 11.35
C LEU A 156 3.57 6.34 12.53
N CYS A 157 3.75 5.18 13.15
CA CYS A 157 4.59 5.00 14.32
C CYS A 157 5.46 3.76 14.16
N THR A 158 6.59 3.76 14.85
CA THR A 158 7.40 2.56 15.02
C THR A 158 6.66 1.56 15.92
N TYR A 159 6.51 0.34 15.43
CA TYR A 159 5.87 -0.76 16.14
C TYR A 159 6.80 -1.97 16.14
N ARG A 160 6.93 -2.62 17.30
CA ARG A 160 7.72 -3.85 17.45
C ARG A 160 6.77 -5.04 17.50
N ALA A 161 6.70 -5.78 16.41
CA ALA A 161 5.89 -6.99 16.33
C ALA A 161 6.72 -8.22 16.75
N ASN A 162 6.11 -9.13 17.51
CA ASN A 162 6.72 -10.43 17.78
C ASN A 162 6.75 -11.27 16.49
N GLU A 163 5.70 -11.25 15.70
CA GLU A 163 5.62 -11.95 14.42
C GLU A 163 5.24 -10.96 13.30
N PRO A 164 6.20 -10.17 12.77
CA PRO A 164 5.94 -9.12 11.78
C PRO A 164 5.28 -9.67 10.52
N TRP A 165 5.67 -10.87 10.07
CA TRP A 165 5.09 -11.51 8.89
C TRP A 165 3.61 -11.83 9.10
N ALA A 166 3.26 -12.39 10.27
CA ALA A 166 1.90 -12.76 10.59
C ALA A 166 1.04 -11.51 10.73
N LEU A 167 1.58 -10.49 11.40
CA LEU A 167 0.94 -9.19 11.53
C LEU A 167 0.66 -8.55 10.16
N PHE A 168 1.68 -8.47 9.29
CA PHE A 168 1.53 -7.96 7.93
C PHE A 168 0.41 -8.70 7.18
N THR A 169 0.44 -10.03 7.24
CA THR A 169 -0.52 -10.88 6.53
C THR A 169 -1.94 -10.63 7.02
N MET A 170 -2.15 -10.58 8.34
CA MET A 170 -3.47 -10.29 8.92
C MET A 170 -3.98 -8.90 8.52
N LEU A 171 -3.12 -7.88 8.62
CA LEU A 171 -3.48 -6.51 8.25
C LEU A 171 -3.78 -6.37 6.76
N LEU A 172 -3.01 -7.05 5.90
CA LEU A 172 -3.25 -7.07 4.46
C LEU A 172 -4.53 -7.81 4.10
N LEU A 173 -4.75 -9.01 4.67
CA LEU A 173 -5.94 -9.81 4.40
C LEU A 173 -7.22 -9.07 4.79
N LYS A 174 -7.21 -8.32 5.90
CA LYS A 174 -8.32 -7.43 6.27
C LYS A 174 -8.78 -6.54 5.11
N TYR A 175 -7.86 -6.01 4.30
CA TYR A 175 -8.21 -5.21 3.13
C TYR A 175 -8.48 -6.06 1.89
N MET A 176 -7.69 -7.11 1.65
CA MET A 176 -7.87 -7.95 0.46
C MET A 176 -9.22 -8.67 0.44
N THR A 177 -9.81 -9.00 1.59
CA THR A 177 -11.16 -9.58 1.65
C THR A 177 -12.27 -8.59 1.34
N GLN A 178 -11.97 -7.29 1.34
CA GLN A 178 -12.89 -6.21 0.98
C GLN A 178 -12.66 -5.71 -0.46
N ALA A 179 -11.56 -6.12 -1.10
CA ALA A 179 -11.20 -5.67 -2.45
C ALA A 179 -12.07 -6.40 -3.48
N PRO A 180 -12.95 -5.68 -4.21
CA PRO A 180 -13.79 -6.30 -5.22
C PRO A 180 -13.07 -6.36 -6.56
N MET A 181 -13.54 -7.25 -7.42
CA MET A 181 -13.17 -7.23 -8.82
C MET A 181 -14.10 -6.24 -9.55
N GLU A 182 -13.51 -5.16 -10.07
CA GLU A 182 -14.21 -4.19 -10.90
C GLU A 182 -13.98 -4.51 -12.39
N PRO A 183 -15.02 -4.51 -13.25
CA PRO A 183 -14.86 -4.77 -14.67
C PRO A 183 -13.96 -3.73 -15.37
N ILE A 184 -12.87 -4.20 -15.96
CA ILE A 184 -11.87 -3.37 -16.63
C ILE A 184 -12.22 -3.20 -18.10
N ASN A 185 -12.30 -1.96 -18.56
CA ASN A 185 -12.50 -1.61 -19.96
C ASN A 185 -11.18 -1.71 -20.74
N MET A 186 -10.88 -2.90 -21.24
CA MET A 186 -9.66 -3.16 -22.02
C MET A 186 -9.58 -2.38 -23.34
N LEU A 187 -10.70 -1.91 -23.89
CA LEU A 187 -10.68 -1.09 -25.11
C LEU A 187 -9.98 0.25 -24.89
N ALA A 188 -10.06 0.79 -23.67
CA ALA A 188 -9.38 2.04 -23.30
C ALA A 188 -7.85 1.92 -23.38
N TYR A 189 -7.29 0.71 -23.23
CA TYR A 189 -5.86 0.45 -23.38
C TYR A 189 -5.41 0.38 -24.85
N GLY A 190 -6.32 0.08 -25.77
CA GLY A 190 -6.04 0.03 -27.21
C GLY A 190 -6.04 1.39 -27.91
N GLY A 191 -6.18 2.50 -27.17
CA GLY A 191 -6.28 3.85 -27.72
C GLY A 191 -7.68 4.22 -28.23
N ASN A 192 -8.61 3.26 -28.28
CA ASN A 192 -10.01 3.49 -28.60
C ASN A 192 -10.77 3.89 -27.33
N SER A 193 -10.55 5.11 -26.85
CA SER A 193 -11.34 5.62 -25.74
C SER A 193 -12.65 6.21 -26.25
N PRO A 194 -13.83 5.75 -25.79
CA PRO A 194 -15.08 6.48 -25.96
C PRO A 194 -15.13 7.56 -24.87
N TYR A 195 -14.29 8.59 -24.99
CA TYR A 195 -14.57 9.87 -24.34
C TYR A 195 -15.44 10.70 -25.27
#